data_AF-A0A661KZ22-F1
#
_entry.id   AF-A0A661KZ22-F1
#
_cell.length_a   1.000
_cell.length_b   1.000
_cell.length_c   1.000
_cell.angle_alpha   90.00
_cell.angle_beta   90.00
_cell.angle_gamma   90.00
#
_symmetry.space_group_name_H-M   'P 1'
#
loop_
_entity.id
_entity.type
_entity.pdbx_description
1 polymer ?
#
loop_
_entity_poly.entity_id
_entity_poly.type
_entity_poly.pdbx_seq_one_letter_code
_entity_poly.pdbx_strand_id
1 'polypeptide(L)'
;MQNTGIQNLNHLDLNSGNKLKAIESPDNKKSSTKQLQQKSWMINLFFKCPVIGTCLSLEEQKKVLKKTGYCTKNLSAFKIHQILVESLENENDISSRVDTYLNKKFHREVFKYFLIDESDFLKEWRNHFGKGLIEGIFWVAATRSDLSTSAICSIFGDIHMQMHLNSEQNRKDRHLLTYQQEENRKLTQRLKEVNQINRRIKKEKERIEKELVDLKRINLSLGKEKNHLEKELSEWRKEKAVQALEAENCQLKEKIEKLSGVIKDYQQNLKLLENQNNKLLSKFDSQKEIKGNLRKKSENVIKCCHNLNQYDGKDTSLELNNKHILIVG
;
A
#
# COMPACT_ATOMS: atom_id res chain seq x y z
N MET A 1 73.96 -6.39 -106.85
CA MET A 1 75.03 -6.10 -105.86
C MET A 1 74.76 -7.03 -104.68
N GLN A 2 75.52 -8.09 -104.37
CA GLN A 2 76.99 -8.24 -104.22
C GLN A 2 77.56 -7.21 -103.22
N ASN A 3 78.44 -7.49 -102.23
CA ASN A 3 79.06 -8.70 -101.64
C ASN A 3 79.61 -8.29 -100.23
N THR A 4 80.00 -9.12 -99.23
CA THR A 4 80.14 -10.60 -99.11
C THR A 4 79.45 -11.09 -97.79
N GLY A 5 79.86 -11.98 -96.86
CA GLY A 5 81.08 -12.77 -96.50
C GLY A 5 81.91 -12.08 -95.39
N ILE A 6 82.33 -12.69 -94.27
CA ILE A 6 82.74 -14.09 -93.92
C ILE A 6 82.39 -14.32 -92.43
N GLN A 7 81.53 -15.29 -92.05
CA GLN A 7 81.85 -16.68 -91.65
C GLN A 7 82.95 -16.86 -90.58
N ASN A 8 82.60 -17.39 -89.40
CA ASN A 8 83.02 -18.76 -89.07
C ASN A 8 82.11 -19.40 -87.98
N LEU A 9 82.04 -20.73 -87.96
CA LEU A 9 81.38 -21.50 -86.90
C LEU A 9 82.44 -22.16 -86.00
N ASN A 10 82.03 -22.54 -84.79
CA ASN A 10 82.43 -23.83 -84.21
C ASN A 10 81.26 -24.38 -83.36
N HIS A 11 81.30 -25.69 -83.09
CA HIS A 11 80.13 -26.54 -82.81
C HIS A 11 80.37 -27.42 -81.56
N LEU A 12 79.32 -28.13 -81.11
CA LEU A 12 79.27 -29.08 -79.98
C LEU A 12 79.32 -28.46 -78.56
N ASP A 13 78.58 -28.96 -77.56
CA ASP A 13 77.30 -29.71 -77.64
C ASP A 13 76.51 -29.67 -76.31
N LEU A 14 75.29 -30.23 -76.38
CA LEU A 14 74.36 -30.61 -75.30
C LEU A 14 74.96 -30.87 -73.89
N ASN A 15 74.36 -30.25 -72.88
CA ASN A 15 73.87 -31.03 -71.72
C ASN A 15 72.67 -30.36 -71.02
N SER A 16 71.86 -31.16 -70.34
CA SER A 16 70.58 -30.75 -69.74
C SER A 16 70.70 -30.33 -68.28
N GLY A 17 70.16 -29.14 -67.95
CA GLY A 17 70.15 -28.58 -66.59
C GLY A 17 68.72 -28.39 -66.08
N ASN A 18 68.06 -29.47 -65.66
CA ASN A 18 66.64 -29.46 -65.30
C ASN A 18 66.38 -28.66 -64.01
N LYS A 19 65.87 -27.42 -64.12
CA LYS A 19 65.72 -26.48 -63.00
C LYS A 19 64.46 -26.81 -62.17
N LEU A 20 64.59 -27.84 -61.33
CA LEU A 20 63.57 -28.28 -60.37
C LEU A 20 63.06 -27.10 -59.52
N LYS A 21 61.76 -26.79 -59.64
CA LYS A 21 61.06 -26.02 -58.62
C LYS A 21 60.98 -26.85 -57.35
N ALA A 22 61.69 -26.43 -56.30
CA ALA A 22 61.54 -27.03 -54.98
C ALA A 22 60.11 -26.78 -54.47
N ILE A 23 59.31 -27.83 -54.41
CA ILE A 23 58.01 -27.80 -53.73
C ILE A 23 58.31 -27.98 -52.24
N GLU A 24 58.15 -26.92 -51.44
CA GLU A 24 58.40 -26.99 -49.99
C GLU A 24 57.41 -27.92 -49.30
N SER A 25 57.91 -29.04 -48.75
CA SER A 25 57.11 -29.96 -47.94
C SER A 25 56.54 -29.26 -46.68
N PRO A 26 55.27 -29.49 -46.30
CA PRO A 26 54.61 -28.78 -45.19
C PRO A 26 55.31 -28.85 -43.83
N ASP A 27 56.14 -29.87 -43.59
CA ASP A 27 56.82 -30.05 -42.31
C ASP A 27 58.02 -29.13 -42.09
N ASN A 28 58.67 -28.61 -43.15
CA ASN A 28 59.85 -27.76 -42.96
C ASN A 28 59.49 -26.42 -42.28
N LYS A 29 58.30 -25.87 -42.57
CA LYS A 29 57.77 -24.64 -41.96
C LYS A 29 57.44 -24.79 -40.46
N LYS A 30 57.24 -26.01 -39.97
CA LYS A 30 57.06 -26.30 -38.53
C LYS A 30 58.37 -26.23 -37.74
N SER A 31 59.51 -26.36 -38.42
CA SER A 31 60.84 -26.28 -37.80
C SER A 31 61.27 -24.82 -37.61
N SER A 32 61.19 -24.01 -38.67
CA SER A 32 61.60 -22.60 -38.65
C SER A 32 60.72 -21.72 -37.74
N THR A 33 59.39 -21.93 -37.72
CA THR A 33 58.48 -21.25 -36.77
C THR A 33 58.93 -21.38 -35.32
N LYS A 34 59.43 -22.56 -34.92
CA LYS A 34 59.88 -22.84 -33.55
C LYS A 34 61.17 -22.11 -33.14
N GLN A 35 61.97 -21.64 -34.10
CA GLN A 35 63.21 -20.90 -33.84
C GLN A 35 63.01 -19.38 -33.82
N LEU A 36 61.93 -18.88 -34.42
CA LEU A 36 61.61 -17.45 -34.50
C LEU A 36 60.66 -16.96 -33.39
N GLN A 37 59.85 -17.85 -32.80
CA GLN A 37 58.90 -17.46 -31.76
C GLN A 37 59.60 -17.18 -30.41
N GLN A 38 59.45 -15.96 -29.90
CA GLN A 38 59.91 -15.58 -28.56
C GLN A 38 59.14 -16.34 -27.48
N LYS A 39 59.84 -16.63 -26.38
CA LYS A 39 59.28 -17.19 -25.15
C LYS A 39 58.53 -16.14 -24.36
N SER A 40 57.51 -16.51 -23.59
CA SER A 40 56.72 -15.58 -22.75
C SER A 40 57.55 -14.75 -21.78
N TRP A 41 58.75 -15.20 -21.39
CA TRP A 41 59.67 -14.40 -20.57
C TRP A 41 60.52 -13.39 -21.35
N MET A 42 60.71 -13.60 -22.65
CA MET A 42 61.47 -12.72 -23.56
C MET A 42 60.62 -11.59 -24.17
N ILE A 43 59.30 -11.66 -24.04
CA ILE A 43 58.39 -10.63 -24.58
C ILE A 43 58.56 -9.29 -23.86
N ASN A 44 58.18 -8.20 -24.55
CA ASN A 44 58.17 -6.85 -23.98
C ASN A 44 57.49 -6.78 -22.61
N LEU A 45 58.11 -6.11 -21.63
CA LEU A 45 57.63 -6.04 -20.23
C LEU A 45 56.17 -5.56 -20.14
N PHE A 46 55.80 -4.54 -20.93
CA PHE A 46 54.44 -4.01 -20.98
C PHE A 46 53.40 -4.96 -21.60
N PHE A 47 53.81 -6.02 -22.29
CA PHE A 47 52.90 -7.09 -22.74
C PHE A 47 52.67 -8.18 -21.68
N LYS A 48 53.55 -8.36 -20.68
CA LYS A 48 53.46 -9.49 -19.72
C LYS A 48 52.16 -9.49 -18.93
N CYS A 49 51.73 -8.35 -18.41
CA CYS A 49 50.43 -8.19 -17.74
C CYS A 49 49.24 -8.37 -18.72
N PRO A 50 49.13 -7.62 -19.83
CA PRO A 50 48.05 -7.80 -20.80
C PRO A 50 47.92 -9.22 -21.38
N VAL A 51 49.03 -9.92 -21.68
CA VAL A 51 48.97 -11.29 -22.21
C VAL A 51 48.36 -12.25 -21.19
N ILE A 52 48.76 -12.17 -19.92
CA ILE A 52 48.13 -13.00 -18.87
C ILE A 52 46.68 -12.57 -18.60
N GLY A 53 46.37 -11.27 -18.66
CA GLY A 53 45.04 -10.73 -18.39
C GLY A 53 44.00 -11.00 -19.48
N THR A 54 44.42 -10.94 -20.74
CA THR A 54 43.56 -11.09 -21.92
C THR A 54 43.54 -12.52 -22.46
N CYS A 55 44.70 -13.19 -22.54
CA CYS A 55 44.80 -14.47 -23.24
C CYS A 55 44.54 -15.68 -22.31
N LEU A 56 44.50 -15.47 -20.99
CA LEU A 56 44.14 -16.48 -19.98
C LEU A 56 43.02 -15.95 -19.06
N SER A 57 41.85 -16.57 -19.11
CA SER A 57 40.80 -16.36 -18.10
C SER A 57 41.28 -16.79 -16.71
N LEU A 58 40.67 -16.26 -15.64
CA LEU A 58 41.08 -16.55 -14.25
C LEU A 58 41.10 -18.07 -13.92
N GLU A 59 40.21 -18.86 -14.52
CA GLU A 59 40.22 -20.33 -14.34
C GLU A 59 41.32 -21.03 -15.16
N GLU A 60 41.78 -20.45 -16.27
CA GLU A 60 42.97 -20.92 -17.00
C GLU A 60 44.25 -20.56 -16.22
N GLN A 61 44.33 -19.34 -15.69
CA GLN A 61 45.41 -18.88 -14.79
C GLN A 61 45.56 -19.83 -13.58
N LYS A 62 44.45 -20.17 -12.90
CA LYS A 62 44.43 -21.19 -11.83
C LYS A 62 44.87 -22.58 -12.29
N LYS A 63 44.47 -23.03 -13.49
CA LYS A 63 44.87 -24.33 -14.06
C LYS A 63 46.36 -24.41 -14.39
N VAL A 64 46.99 -23.30 -14.78
CA VAL A 64 48.45 -23.22 -14.98
C VAL A 64 49.17 -23.37 -13.64
N LEU A 65 48.85 -22.52 -12.66
CA LEU A 65 49.49 -22.55 -11.33
C LEU A 65 49.27 -23.87 -10.58
N LYS A 66 48.08 -24.47 -10.65
CA LYS A 66 47.83 -25.78 -10.03
C LYS A 66 48.73 -26.89 -10.62
N LYS A 67 49.19 -26.77 -11.87
CA LYS A 67 50.10 -27.73 -12.50
C LYS A 67 51.57 -27.57 -12.09
N THR A 68 51.96 -26.44 -11.49
CA THR A 68 53.28 -26.23 -10.86
C THR A 68 53.26 -26.42 -9.34
N GLY A 69 52.19 -27.02 -8.80
CA GLY A 69 52.06 -27.31 -7.36
C GLY A 69 51.49 -26.17 -6.50
N TYR A 70 51.20 -24.99 -7.08
CA TYR A 70 50.68 -23.86 -6.31
C TYR A 70 49.24 -24.09 -5.85
N CYS A 71 48.97 -23.86 -4.56
CA CYS A 71 47.63 -23.93 -4.00
C CYS A 71 46.88 -22.59 -4.23
N THR A 72 46.01 -22.55 -5.25
CA THR A 72 45.27 -21.34 -5.62
C THR A 72 43.95 -21.13 -4.85
N LYS A 73 43.61 -21.98 -3.88
CA LYS A 73 42.28 -21.99 -3.23
C LYS A 73 41.95 -20.68 -2.49
N ASN A 74 42.94 -20.10 -1.82
CA ASN A 74 42.76 -18.96 -0.91
C ASN A 74 43.39 -17.67 -1.49
N LEU A 75 43.79 -17.67 -2.77
CA LEU A 75 44.43 -16.52 -3.42
C LEU A 75 43.38 -15.63 -4.10
N SER A 76 43.54 -14.31 -3.98
CA SER A 76 42.73 -13.35 -4.73
C SER A 76 43.03 -13.43 -6.23
N ALA A 77 42.07 -13.01 -7.06
CA ALA A 77 42.26 -12.95 -8.51
C ALA A 77 43.49 -12.11 -8.89
N PHE A 78 43.73 -11.00 -8.17
CA PHE A 78 44.92 -10.18 -8.33
C PHE A 78 46.21 -10.95 -8.01
N LYS A 79 46.33 -11.66 -6.89
CA LYS A 79 47.60 -12.36 -6.58
C LYS A 79 47.83 -13.58 -7.49
N ILE A 80 46.77 -14.23 -7.99
CA ILE A 80 46.88 -15.28 -9.02
C ILE A 80 47.49 -14.70 -10.31
N HIS A 81 46.95 -13.58 -10.78
CA HIS A 81 47.45 -12.87 -11.96
C HIS A 81 48.89 -12.35 -11.74
N GLN A 82 49.15 -11.71 -10.61
CA GLN A 82 50.46 -11.18 -10.23
C GLN A 82 51.54 -12.27 -10.24
N ILE A 83 51.29 -13.45 -9.62
CA ILE A 83 52.26 -14.56 -9.61
C ILE A 83 52.61 -15.01 -11.04
N LEU A 84 51.65 -15.03 -11.96
CA LEU A 84 51.90 -15.38 -13.36
C LEU A 84 52.74 -14.31 -14.07
N VAL A 85 52.46 -13.02 -13.85
CA VAL A 85 53.21 -11.90 -14.45
C VAL A 85 54.64 -11.82 -13.90
N GLU A 86 54.82 -11.97 -12.58
CA GLU A 86 56.13 -12.12 -11.91
C GLU A 86 56.89 -13.33 -12.49
N SER A 87 56.21 -14.46 -12.70
CA SER A 87 56.81 -15.66 -13.31
C SER A 87 57.22 -15.46 -14.78
N LEU A 88 56.70 -14.44 -15.47
CA LEU A 88 57.11 -14.09 -16.82
C LEU A 88 58.35 -13.19 -16.84
N GLU A 89 59.01 -12.89 -15.71
CA GLU A 89 60.29 -12.17 -15.74
C GLU A 89 61.44 -13.02 -16.30
N ASN A 90 61.45 -14.33 -16.01
CA ASN A 90 62.55 -15.26 -16.33
C ASN A 90 62.05 -16.63 -16.83
N GLU A 91 62.95 -17.47 -17.32
CA GLU A 91 62.63 -18.88 -17.64
C GLU A 91 62.36 -19.67 -16.34
N ASN A 92 61.23 -20.36 -16.28
CA ASN A 92 60.88 -21.25 -15.17
C ASN A 92 59.71 -22.18 -15.55
N ASP A 93 59.32 -23.00 -14.58
CA ASP A 93 58.27 -24.01 -14.67
C ASP A 93 56.86 -23.44 -14.93
N ILE A 94 56.60 -22.19 -14.54
CA ILE A 94 55.33 -21.48 -14.79
C ILE A 94 55.34 -20.86 -16.19
N SER A 95 56.36 -20.09 -16.55
CA SER A 95 56.44 -19.43 -17.86
C SER A 95 56.53 -20.43 -19.03
N SER A 96 57.27 -21.53 -18.86
CA SER A 96 57.27 -22.67 -19.80
C SER A 96 55.89 -23.31 -20.00
N ARG A 97 55.05 -23.33 -18.95
CA ARG A 97 53.67 -23.85 -19.02
C ARG A 97 52.69 -22.82 -19.57
N VAL A 98 52.94 -21.52 -19.38
CA VAL A 98 52.21 -20.43 -20.07
C VAL A 98 52.44 -20.54 -21.58
N ASP A 99 53.70 -20.64 -22.04
CA ASP A 99 54.05 -20.89 -23.45
C ASP A 99 53.32 -22.12 -24.01
N THR A 100 53.42 -23.24 -23.30
CA THR A 100 52.82 -24.52 -23.72
C THR A 100 51.29 -24.43 -23.77
N TYR A 101 50.67 -23.66 -22.88
CA TYR A 101 49.22 -23.49 -22.84
C TYR A 101 48.73 -22.56 -23.94
N LEU A 102 49.35 -21.38 -24.10
CA LEU A 102 48.95 -20.37 -25.07
C LEU A 102 49.18 -20.86 -26.51
N ASN A 103 50.33 -21.49 -26.80
CA ASN A 103 50.57 -22.08 -28.12
C ASN A 103 49.66 -23.27 -28.44
N LYS A 104 49.10 -23.96 -27.43
CA LYS A 104 48.04 -24.96 -27.64
C LYS A 104 46.66 -24.33 -27.83
N LYS A 105 46.32 -23.29 -27.06
CA LYS A 105 45.03 -22.57 -27.13
C LYS A 105 44.88 -21.85 -28.48
N PHE A 106 45.94 -21.19 -28.93
CA PHE A 106 45.96 -20.34 -30.13
C PHE A 106 46.77 -20.92 -31.29
N HIS A 107 46.83 -22.26 -31.39
CA HIS A 107 47.57 -22.94 -32.46
C HIS A 107 47.16 -22.49 -33.87
N ARG A 108 45.87 -22.18 -34.08
CA ARG A 108 45.35 -21.76 -35.40
C ARG A 108 45.85 -20.37 -35.78
N GLU A 109 45.88 -19.46 -34.82
CA GLU A 109 46.29 -18.07 -34.98
C GLU A 109 47.81 -18.00 -35.13
N VAL A 110 48.58 -18.75 -34.34
CA VAL A 110 50.02 -18.91 -34.52
C VAL A 110 50.34 -19.49 -35.90
N PHE A 111 49.69 -20.59 -36.30
CA PHE A 111 49.92 -21.20 -37.62
C PHE A 111 49.57 -20.26 -38.79
N LYS A 112 48.51 -19.45 -38.67
CA LYS A 112 48.05 -18.55 -39.75
C LYS A 112 48.82 -17.22 -39.82
N TYR A 113 49.18 -16.62 -38.67
CA TYR A 113 49.63 -15.22 -38.61
C TYR A 113 51.08 -15.02 -38.13
N PHE A 114 51.78 -16.07 -37.70
CA PHE A 114 53.16 -15.90 -37.19
C PHE A 114 54.17 -15.57 -38.30
N LEU A 115 54.02 -16.13 -39.51
CA LEU A 115 54.96 -15.97 -40.63
C LEU A 115 54.52 -14.97 -41.73
N ILE A 116 53.50 -14.14 -41.50
CA ILE A 116 53.07 -13.13 -42.50
C ILE A 116 53.77 -11.78 -42.28
N ASP A 117 54.06 -11.04 -43.34
CA ASP A 117 54.75 -9.75 -43.28
C ASP A 117 54.04 -8.75 -42.35
N GLU A 118 54.80 -7.86 -41.68
CA GLU A 118 54.26 -6.87 -40.73
C GLU A 118 53.07 -6.08 -41.29
N SER A 119 53.15 -5.68 -42.57
CA SER A 119 52.08 -4.89 -43.20
C SER A 119 50.75 -5.64 -43.32
N ASP A 120 50.78 -6.97 -43.48
CA ASP A 120 49.60 -7.83 -43.48
C ASP A 120 49.20 -8.26 -42.07
N PHE A 121 50.17 -8.48 -41.18
CA PHE A 121 49.91 -8.71 -39.77
C PHE A 121 49.14 -7.54 -39.13
N LEU A 122 49.51 -6.30 -39.43
CA LEU A 122 48.79 -5.11 -38.96
C LEU A 122 47.41 -4.92 -39.59
N LYS A 123 47.17 -5.44 -40.81
CA LYS A 123 45.81 -5.49 -41.40
C LYS A 123 44.95 -6.50 -40.63
N GLU A 124 45.46 -7.70 -40.39
CA GLU A 124 44.75 -8.73 -39.63
C GLU A 124 44.56 -8.33 -38.16
N TRP A 125 45.52 -7.65 -37.53
CA TRP A 125 45.38 -7.06 -36.19
C TRP A 125 44.14 -6.16 -36.10
N ARG A 126 44.04 -5.14 -36.96
CA ARG A 126 42.88 -4.23 -36.99
C ARG A 126 41.56 -4.96 -37.29
N ASN A 127 41.59 -5.96 -38.18
CA ASN A 127 40.44 -6.82 -38.51
C ASN A 127 39.94 -7.64 -37.30
N HIS A 128 40.84 -8.17 -36.47
CA HIS A 128 40.48 -8.95 -35.27
C HIS A 128 40.10 -8.04 -34.10
N PHE A 129 40.82 -6.93 -33.90
CA PHE A 129 40.53 -5.93 -32.86
C PHE A 129 39.14 -5.30 -33.05
N GLY A 130 38.79 -4.90 -34.29
CA GLY A 130 37.45 -4.40 -34.64
C GLY A 130 36.32 -5.44 -34.50
N LYS A 131 36.66 -6.72 -34.32
CA LYS A 131 35.71 -7.82 -34.02
C LYS A 131 35.75 -8.29 -32.57
N GLY A 132 36.62 -7.72 -31.73
CA GLY A 132 36.89 -8.18 -30.36
C GLY A 132 37.62 -9.51 -30.25
N LEU A 133 38.08 -10.10 -31.36
CA LEU A 133 38.72 -11.44 -31.41
C LEU A 133 40.23 -11.37 -31.12
N ILE A 134 40.59 -10.71 -30.03
CA ILE A 134 41.95 -10.24 -29.75
C ILE A 134 42.91 -11.31 -29.22
N GLU A 135 42.44 -12.33 -28.49
CA GLU A 135 43.30 -13.17 -27.64
C GLU A 135 44.46 -13.84 -28.40
N GLY A 136 44.14 -14.56 -29.49
CA GLY A 136 45.12 -15.33 -30.24
C GLY A 136 46.02 -14.49 -31.15
N ILE A 137 45.47 -13.46 -31.79
CA ILE A 137 46.26 -12.53 -32.61
C ILE A 137 47.23 -11.71 -31.73
N PHE A 138 46.84 -11.39 -30.48
CA PHE A 138 47.69 -10.71 -29.51
C PHE A 138 48.81 -11.61 -28.96
N TRP A 139 48.55 -12.91 -28.75
CA TRP A 139 49.62 -13.86 -28.42
C TRP A 139 50.66 -13.99 -29.55
N VAL A 140 50.22 -13.96 -30.82
CA VAL A 140 51.15 -13.90 -31.96
C VAL A 140 51.95 -12.60 -31.94
N ALA A 141 51.30 -11.45 -31.77
CA ALA A 141 51.98 -10.16 -31.71
C ALA A 141 53.02 -10.09 -30.59
N ALA A 142 52.69 -10.61 -29.41
CA ALA A 142 53.55 -10.57 -28.24
C ALA A 142 54.78 -11.49 -28.37
N THR A 143 54.73 -12.53 -29.22
CA THR A 143 55.83 -13.51 -29.39
C THR A 143 56.61 -13.38 -30.70
N ARG A 144 56.32 -12.34 -31.50
CA ARG A 144 57.06 -12.01 -32.72
C ARG A 144 58.19 -11.02 -32.45
N SER A 145 59.43 -11.45 -32.64
CA SER A 145 60.64 -10.61 -32.52
C SER A 145 60.91 -9.72 -33.73
N ASP A 146 60.21 -9.94 -34.85
CA ASP A 146 60.43 -9.27 -36.13
C ASP A 146 59.58 -8.00 -36.32
N LEU A 147 58.59 -7.78 -35.46
CA LEU A 147 57.73 -6.59 -35.52
C LEU A 147 58.49 -5.33 -35.08
N SER A 148 58.31 -4.27 -35.86
CA SER A 148 58.87 -2.95 -35.60
C SER A 148 58.36 -2.36 -34.28
N THR A 149 59.17 -1.48 -33.66
CA THR A 149 58.75 -0.71 -32.48
C THR A 149 57.45 0.07 -32.72
N SER A 150 57.20 0.53 -33.95
CA SER A 150 55.96 1.20 -34.34
C SER A 150 54.76 0.26 -34.29
N ALA A 151 54.88 -0.95 -34.87
CA ALA A 151 53.85 -1.99 -34.81
C ALA A 151 53.55 -2.39 -33.35
N ILE A 152 54.59 -2.64 -32.55
CA ILE A 152 54.48 -3.03 -31.14
C ILE A 152 53.78 -1.93 -30.32
N CYS A 153 54.15 -0.65 -30.50
CA CYS A 153 53.51 0.47 -29.82
C CYS A 153 52.05 0.67 -30.24
N SER A 154 51.71 0.49 -31.52
CA SER A 154 50.30 0.56 -31.98
C SER A 154 49.46 -0.54 -31.35
N ILE A 155 49.94 -1.79 -31.37
CA ILE A 155 49.29 -2.97 -30.80
C ILE A 155 49.10 -2.81 -29.28
N PHE A 156 50.10 -2.27 -28.58
CA PHE A 156 49.99 -1.95 -27.16
C PHE A 156 48.96 -0.85 -26.90
N GLY A 157 48.95 0.22 -27.70
CA GLY A 157 48.01 1.34 -27.57
C GLY A 157 46.55 0.89 -27.69
N ASP A 158 46.25 0.06 -28.68
CA ASP A 158 44.92 -0.52 -28.89
C ASP A 158 44.44 -1.32 -27.66
N ILE A 159 45.27 -2.24 -27.15
CA ILE A 159 44.96 -3.05 -25.96
C ILE A 159 44.89 -2.21 -24.69
N HIS A 160 45.77 -1.23 -24.52
CA HIS A 160 45.79 -0.30 -23.39
C HIS A 160 44.49 0.51 -23.32
N MET A 161 44.08 1.13 -24.43
CA MET A 161 42.83 1.89 -24.51
C MET A 161 41.60 0.99 -24.32
N GLN A 162 41.62 -0.24 -24.84
CA GLN A 162 40.54 -1.20 -24.60
C GLN A 162 40.41 -1.56 -23.12
N MET A 163 41.50 -1.78 -22.39
CA MET A 163 41.47 -2.02 -20.94
C MET A 163 40.91 -0.82 -20.16
N HIS A 164 41.24 0.40 -20.57
CA HIS A 164 40.67 1.63 -19.99
C HIS A 164 39.16 1.75 -20.25
N LEU A 165 38.71 1.55 -21.49
CA LEU A 165 37.29 1.60 -21.87
C LEU A 165 36.48 0.51 -21.16
N ASN A 166 36.99 -0.72 -21.11
CA ASN A 166 36.39 -1.81 -20.33
C ASN A 166 36.29 -1.44 -18.84
N SER A 167 37.30 -0.77 -18.28
CA SER A 167 37.31 -0.33 -16.87
C SER A 167 36.36 0.85 -16.60
N GLU A 168 36.00 1.64 -17.61
CA GLU A 168 34.93 2.62 -17.52
C GLU A 168 33.55 1.96 -17.61
N GLN A 169 33.34 1.08 -18.59
CA GLN A 169 32.06 0.40 -18.78
C GLN A 169 31.70 -0.46 -17.56
N ASN A 170 32.65 -1.25 -17.03
CA ASN A 170 32.47 -2.01 -15.80
C ASN A 170 32.07 -1.16 -14.57
N ARG A 171 32.45 0.13 -14.53
CA ARG A 171 32.00 1.06 -13.47
C ARG A 171 30.56 1.52 -13.70
N LYS A 172 30.18 1.84 -14.94
CA LYS A 172 28.80 2.19 -15.33
C LYS A 172 27.85 1.02 -15.07
N ASP A 173 28.22 -0.19 -15.50
CA ASP A 173 27.43 -1.41 -15.34
C ASP A 173 27.24 -1.75 -13.86
N ARG A 174 28.30 -1.64 -13.04
CA ARG A 174 28.21 -1.84 -11.58
C ARG A 174 27.26 -0.84 -10.93
N HIS A 175 27.34 0.45 -11.30
CA HIS A 175 26.44 1.47 -10.77
C HIS A 175 24.98 1.20 -11.16
N LEU A 176 24.72 0.86 -12.43
CA LEU A 176 23.38 0.50 -12.92
C LEU A 176 22.83 -0.74 -12.21
N LEU A 177 23.66 -1.78 -12.03
CA LEU A 177 23.30 -3.00 -11.32
C LEU A 177 22.94 -2.72 -9.85
N THR A 178 23.74 -1.93 -9.13
CA THR A 178 23.43 -1.53 -7.75
C THR A 178 22.12 -0.75 -7.65
N TYR A 179 21.88 0.19 -8.57
CA TYR A 179 20.61 0.93 -8.64
C TYR A 179 19.41 0.00 -8.91
N GLN A 180 19.52 -0.89 -9.90
CA GLN A 180 18.47 -1.85 -10.24
C GLN A 180 18.19 -2.86 -9.11
N GLN A 181 19.22 -3.28 -8.35
CA GLN A 181 19.05 -4.14 -7.18
C GLN A 181 18.28 -3.44 -6.06
N GLU A 182 18.58 -2.17 -5.79
CA GLU A 182 17.91 -1.38 -4.76
C GLU A 182 16.45 -1.06 -5.13
N GLU A 183 16.16 -0.71 -6.39
CA GLU A 183 14.77 -0.55 -6.85
C GLU A 183 13.98 -1.87 -6.82
N ASN A 184 14.59 -3.00 -7.22
CA ASN A 184 13.97 -4.32 -7.05
C ASN A 184 13.67 -4.64 -5.57
N ARG A 185 14.56 -4.26 -4.65
CA ARG A 185 14.35 -4.43 -3.20
C ARG A 185 13.15 -3.61 -2.72
N LYS A 186 13.05 -2.33 -3.10
CA LYS A 186 11.90 -1.45 -2.80
C LYS A 186 10.58 -1.98 -3.38
N LEU A 187 10.58 -2.38 -4.65
CA LEU A 187 9.40 -2.94 -5.32
C LEU A 187 8.95 -4.26 -4.67
N THR A 188 9.90 -5.13 -4.33
CA THR A 188 9.63 -6.39 -3.60
C THR A 188 9.03 -6.14 -2.21
N GLN A 189 9.48 -5.08 -1.51
CA GLN A 189 8.89 -4.68 -0.23
C GLN A 189 7.45 -4.18 -0.41
N ARG A 190 7.22 -3.22 -1.32
CA ARG A 190 5.86 -2.70 -1.63
C ARG A 190 4.90 -3.82 -2.05
N LEU A 191 5.37 -4.79 -2.85
CA LEU A 191 4.60 -5.97 -3.24
C LEU A 191 4.19 -6.83 -2.02
N LYS A 192 5.08 -7.00 -1.03
CA LYS A 192 4.76 -7.70 0.22
C LYS A 192 3.73 -6.94 1.05
N GLU A 193 3.85 -5.62 1.17
CA GLU A 193 2.92 -4.75 1.90
C GLU A 193 1.52 -4.78 1.28
N VAL A 194 1.40 -4.58 -0.03
CA VAL A 194 0.12 -4.68 -0.77
C VAL A 194 -0.50 -6.08 -0.63
N ASN A 195 0.31 -7.15 -0.72
CA ASN A 195 -0.21 -8.51 -0.50
C ASN A 195 -0.68 -8.76 0.93
N GLN A 196 -0.06 -8.15 1.94
CA GLN A 196 -0.58 -8.22 3.32
C GLN A 196 -1.90 -7.47 3.46
N ILE A 197 -2.02 -6.28 2.89
CA ILE A 197 -3.25 -5.47 2.89
C ILE A 197 -4.38 -6.24 2.20
N ASN A 198 -4.15 -6.77 0.99
CA ASN A 198 -5.14 -7.57 0.26
C ASN A 198 -5.59 -8.81 1.05
N ARG A 199 -4.68 -9.47 1.78
CA ARG A 199 -5.04 -10.61 2.67
C ARG A 199 -5.89 -10.18 3.86
N ARG A 200 -5.70 -8.97 4.42
CA ARG A 200 -6.57 -8.42 5.47
C ARG A 200 -7.94 -8.08 4.92
N ILE A 201 -8.01 -7.35 3.80
CA ILE A 201 -9.26 -6.97 3.13
C ILE A 201 -10.08 -8.20 2.75
N LYS A 202 -9.44 -9.27 2.23
CA LYS A 202 -10.15 -10.52 1.91
C LYS A 202 -10.79 -11.16 3.15
N LYS A 203 -10.05 -11.27 4.26
CA LYS A 203 -10.59 -11.80 5.54
C LYS A 203 -11.73 -10.94 6.09
N GLU A 204 -11.61 -9.62 5.99
CA GLU A 204 -12.65 -8.69 6.44
C GLU A 204 -13.93 -8.85 5.63
N LYS A 205 -13.79 -8.92 4.30
CA LYS A 205 -14.90 -9.23 3.38
C LYS A 205 -15.56 -10.58 3.72
N GLU A 206 -14.76 -11.64 3.90
CA GLU A 206 -15.24 -12.97 4.31
C GLU A 206 -15.94 -12.99 5.69
N ARG A 207 -15.68 -12.00 6.56
CA ARG A 207 -16.41 -11.82 7.84
C ARG A 207 -17.74 -11.10 7.62
N ILE A 208 -17.72 -9.95 6.94
CA ILE A 208 -18.90 -9.14 6.63
C ILE A 208 -19.92 -9.94 5.80
N GLU A 209 -19.47 -10.77 4.85
CA GLU A 209 -20.36 -11.64 4.06
C GLU A 209 -21.09 -12.68 4.93
N LYS A 210 -20.49 -13.16 6.02
CA LYS A 210 -21.16 -14.06 6.99
C LYS A 210 -22.14 -13.30 7.88
N GLU A 211 -21.70 -12.19 8.48
CA GLU A 211 -22.54 -11.31 9.29
C GLU A 211 -23.82 -10.89 8.54
N LEU A 212 -23.69 -10.56 7.25
CA LEU A 212 -24.78 -10.19 6.36
C LEU A 212 -25.73 -11.37 6.05
N VAL A 213 -25.24 -12.61 5.98
CA VAL A 213 -26.07 -13.82 5.82
C VAL A 213 -26.81 -14.15 7.12
N ASP A 214 -26.16 -14.04 8.28
CA ASP A 214 -26.78 -14.29 9.57
C ASP A 214 -27.83 -13.23 9.93
N LEU A 215 -27.56 -11.95 9.68
CA LEU A 215 -28.53 -10.85 9.82
C LEU A 215 -29.76 -11.05 8.91
N LYS A 216 -29.57 -11.50 7.66
CA LYS A 216 -30.68 -11.86 6.77
C LYS A 216 -31.52 -13.02 7.34
N ARG A 217 -30.89 -14.04 7.93
CA ARG A 217 -31.59 -15.17 8.57
C ARG A 217 -32.40 -14.72 9.78
N ILE A 218 -31.84 -13.86 10.64
CA ILE A 218 -32.52 -13.31 11.82
C ILE A 218 -33.71 -12.45 11.39
N ASN A 219 -33.54 -11.54 10.43
CA ASN A 219 -34.61 -10.68 9.92
C ASN A 219 -35.76 -11.49 9.28
N LEU A 220 -35.45 -12.57 8.55
CA LEU A 220 -36.45 -13.53 8.05
C LEU A 220 -37.18 -14.29 9.16
N SER A 221 -36.55 -14.53 10.31
CA SER A 221 -37.19 -15.15 11.47
C SER A 221 -38.13 -14.17 12.18
N LEU A 222 -37.63 -12.97 12.51
CA LEU A 222 -38.41 -11.91 13.14
C LEU A 222 -39.60 -11.48 12.28
N GLY A 223 -39.45 -11.48 10.95
CA GLY A 223 -40.57 -11.24 10.02
C GLY A 223 -41.67 -12.31 10.10
N LYS A 224 -41.31 -13.59 10.28
CA LYS A 224 -42.29 -14.67 10.50
C LYS A 224 -42.97 -14.56 11.85
N GLU A 225 -42.20 -14.29 12.90
CA GLU A 225 -42.66 -14.14 14.28
C GLU A 225 -43.60 -12.93 14.42
N LYS A 226 -43.24 -11.79 13.84
CA LYS A 226 -44.13 -10.63 13.71
C LYS A 226 -45.44 -11.01 13.00
N ASN A 227 -45.37 -11.66 11.84
CA ASN A 227 -46.56 -12.06 11.08
C ASN A 227 -47.43 -13.11 11.81
N HIS A 228 -46.86 -13.84 12.77
CA HIS A 228 -47.58 -14.78 13.64
C HIS A 228 -48.29 -14.02 14.77
N LEU A 229 -47.61 -13.13 15.47
CA LEU A 229 -48.17 -12.29 16.52
C LEU A 229 -49.26 -11.34 15.98
N GLU A 230 -49.10 -10.79 14.78
CA GLU A 230 -50.13 -9.97 14.12
C GLU A 230 -51.39 -10.79 13.77
N LYS A 231 -51.27 -12.10 13.50
CA LYS A 231 -52.42 -12.99 13.32
C LYS A 231 -53.10 -13.33 14.63
N GLU A 232 -52.35 -13.77 15.64
CA GLU A 232 -52.90 -14.07 16.97
C GLU A 232 -53.62 -12.86 17.55
N LEU A 233 -53.01 -11.67 17.49
CA LEU A 233 -53.63 -10.42 17.96
C LEU A 233 -54.87 -10.04 17.13
N SER A 234 -54.93 -10.42 15.85
CA SER A 234 -56.14 -10.31 15.03
C SER A 234 -57.21 -11.35 15.36
N GLU A 235 -56.83 -12.51 15.89
CA GLU A 235 -57.73 -13.61 16.28
C GLU A 235 -58.32 -13.38 17.68
N TRP A 236 -57.51 -13.01 18.67
CA TRP A 236 -57.96 -12.55 20.00
C TRP A 236 -58.94 -11.37 19.89
N ARG A 237 -58.70 -10.41 18.99
CA ARG A 237 -59.64 -9.30 18.69
C ARG A 237 -60.96 -9.72 18.01
N LYS A 238 -61.06 -10.95 17.50
CA LYS A 238 -62.28 -11.52 16.92
C LYS A 238 -63.04 -12.41 17.88
N GLU A 239 -62.47 -12.75 19.04
CA GLU A 239 -63.17 -13.52 20.05
C GLU A 239 -64.38 -12.74 20.58
N LYS A 240 -65.54 -13.39 20.61
CA LYS A 240 -66.79 -12.78 21.08
C LYS A 240 -66.70 -12.25 22.50
N ALA A 241 -65.88 -12.87 23.36
CA ALA A 241 -65.64 -12.41 24.72
C ALA A 241 -64.92 -11.04 24.73
N VAL A 242 -63.83 -10.90 23.96
CA VAL A 242 -63.09 -9.63 23.84
C VAL A 242 -63.98 -8.55 23.23
N GLN A 243 -64.72 -8.85 22.17
CA GLN A 243 -65.63 -7.89 21.54
C GLN A 243 -66.80 -7.46 22.45
N ALA A 244 -67.36 -8.40 23.22
CA ALA A 244 -68.37 -8.08 24.23
C ALA A 244 -67.80 -7.18 25.34
N LEU A 245 -66.59 -7.47 25.83
CA LEU A 245 -65.91 -6.66 26.85
C LEU A 245 -65.48 -5.28 26.33
N GLU A 246 -65.04 -5.15 25.07
CA GLU A 246 -64.76 -3.85 24.44
C GLU A 246 -66.05 -3.02 24.30
N ALA A 247 -67.16 -3.64 23.88
CA ALA A 247 -68.47 -2.99 23.78
C ALA A 247 -69.05 -2.60 25.15
N GLU A 248 -68.96 -3.47 26.16
CA GLU A 248 -69.37 -3.18 27.53
C GLU A 248 -68.53 -2.05 28.13
N ASN A 249 -67.21 -2.05 27.95
CA ASN A 249 -66.35 -0.94 28.38
C ASN A 249 -66.72 0.38 27.71
N CYS A 250 -67.16 0.37 26.45
CA CYS A 250 -67.66 1.55 25.76
C CYS A 250 -68.96 2.06 26.40
N GLN A 251 -69.94 1.17 26.60
CA GLN A 251 -71.22 1.50 27.25
C GLN A 251 -71.05 1.97 28.71
N LEU A 252 -70.14 1.36 29.47
CA LEU A 252 -69.82 1.76 30.83
C LEU A 252 -69.15 3.14 30.88
N LYS A 253 -68.23 3.45 29.95
CA LYS A 253 -67.64 4.80 29.84
C LYS A 253 -68.71 5.85 29.50
N GLU A 254 -69.58 5.60 28.53
CA GLU A 254 -70.71 6.48 28.24
C GLU A 254 -71.64 6.66 29.45
N LYS A 255 -71.90 5.59 30.21
CA LYS A 255 -72.77 5.63 31.40
C LYS A 255 -72.12 6.40 32.54
N ILE A 256 -70.80 6.26 32.74
CA ILE A 256 -70.03 7.05 33.70
C ILE A 256 -70.07 8.53 33.32
N GLU A 257 -69.85 8.88 32.05
CA GLU A 257 -69.90 10.28 31.58
C GLU A 257 -71.29 10.89 31.79
N LYS A 258 -72.36 10.18 31.38
CA LYS A 258 -73.75 10.60 31.57
C LYS A 258 -74.10 10.79 33.05
N LEU A 259 -73.70 9.86 33.93
CA LEU A 259 -73.92 9.98 35.37
C LEU A 259 -73.08 11.11 36.00
N SER A 260 -71.86 11.35 35.52
CA SER A 260 -71.00 12.43 35.99
C SER A 260 -71.56 13.81 35.62
N GLY A 261 -72.13 13.93 34.41
CA GLY A 261 -72.92 15.10 34.01
C GLY A 261 -74.13 15.33 34.92
N VAL A 262 -74.97 14.31 35.12
CA VAL A 262 -76.15 14.39 35.99
C VAL A 262 -75.78 14.73 37.44
N ILE A 263 -74.70 14.17 37.99
CA ILE A 263 -74.19 14.52 39.33
C ILE A 263 -73.75 15.98 39.40
N LYS A 264 -73.03 16.47 38.37
CA LYS A 264 -72.60 17.86 38.26
C LYS A 264 -73.77 18.84 38.17
N ASP A 265 -74.87 18.45 37.51
CA ASP A 265 -76.10 19.24 37.43
C ASP A 265 -76.86 19.23 38.76
N TYR A 266 -76.95 18.10 39.45
CA TYR A 266 -77.49 18.04 40.82
C TYR A 266 -76.66 18.86 41.82
N GLN A 267 -75.33 18.86 41.72
CA GLN A 267 -74.46 19.71 42.55
C GLN A 267 -74.69 21.21 42.30
N GLN A 268 -74.89 21.63 41.04
CA GLN A 268 -75.26 23.01 40.72
C GLN A 268 -76.64 23.38 41.27
N ASN A 269 -77.63 22.50 41.13
CA ASN A 269 -78.99 22.72 41.63
C ASN A 269 -79.06 22.75 43.17
N LEU A 270 -78.33 21.87 43.87
CA LEU A 270 -78.18 21.93 45.33
C LEU A 270 -77.57 23.26 45.76
N LYS A 271 -76.47 23.68 45.13
CA LYS A 271 -75.85 24.98 45.43
C LYS A 271 -76.77 26.17 45.13
N LEU A 272 -77.64 26.08 44.14
CA LEU A 272 -78.67 27.09 43.86
C LEU A 272 -79.75 27.09 44.96
N LEU A 273 -80.22 25.92 45.40
CA LEU A 273 -81.19 25.77 46.48
C LEU A 273 -80.65 26.20 47.85
N GLU A 274 -79.37 25.92 48.15
CA GLU A 274 -78.68 26.44 49.34
C GLU A 274 -78.62 27.97 49.32
N ASN A 275 -78.25 28.57 48.19
CA ASN A 275 -78.26 30.03 48.04
C ASN A 275 -79.68 30.63 48.17
N GLN A 276 -80.70 29.95 47.67
CA GLN A 276 -82.11 30.35 47.86
C GLN A 276 -82.54 30.22 49.32
N ASN A 277 -82.22 29.11 49.99
CA ASN A 277 -82.52 28.89 51.41
C ASN A 277 -81.81 29.93 52.29
N ASN A 278 -80.53 30.22 52.08
CA ASN A 278 -79.79 31.27 52.79
C ASN A 278 -80.41 32.67 52.57
N LYS A 279 -80.94 32.93 51.37
CA LYS A 279 -81.67 34.16 51.01
C LYS A 279 -83.10 34.21 51.57
N LEU A 280 -83.70 33.06 51.92
CA LEU A 280 -84.96 32.98 52.66
C LEU A 280 -84.73 33.06 54.17
N LEU A 281 -83.65 32.48 54.69
CA LEU A 281 -83.25 32.55 56.10
C LEU A 281 -82.97 33.99 56.51
N SER A 282 -82.13 34.71 55.76
CA SER A 282 -81.84 36.13 56.03
C SER A 282 -83.09 37.03 55.91
N LYS A 283 -84.03 36.72 55.02
CA LYS A 283 -85.36 37.36 54.99
C LYS A 283 -86.22 37.02 56.22
N PHE A 284 -86.19 35.77 56.68
CA PHE A 284 -86.94 35.32 57.85
C PHE A 284 -86.39 35.94 59.13
N ASP A 285 -85.06 35.99 59.31
CA ASP A 285 -84.44 36.67 60.44
C ASP A 285 -84.67 38.19 60.39
N SER A 286 -84.65 38.81 59.21
CA SER A 286 -85.08 40.21 59.04
C SER A 286 -86.55 40.40 59.48
N GLN A 287 -87.47 39.51 59.10
CA GLN A 287 -88.86 39.56 59.55
C GLN A 287 -89.00 39.29 61.06
N LYS A 288 -88.17 38.42 61.63
CA LYS A 288 -88.15 38.08 63.05
C LYS A 288 -87.64 39.23 63.90
N GLU A 289 -86.63 39.96 63.41
CA GLU A 289 -86.15 41.22 64.00
C GLU A 289 -87.22 42.32 63.91
N ILE A 290 -87.85 42.51 62.74
CA ILE A 290 -88.97 43.45 62.56
C ILE A 290 -90.14 43.10 63.50
N LYS A 291 -90.53 41.82 63.60
CA LYS A 291 -91.55 41.35 64.55
C LYS A 291 -91.12 41.52 66.01
N GLY A 292 -89.85 41.32 66.33
CA GLY A 292 -89.29 41.57 67.67
C GLY A 292 -89.34 43.05 68.05
N ASN A 293 -89.02 43.94 67.11
CA ASN A 293 -89.08 45.39 67.31
C ASN A 293 -90.54 45.90 67.34
N LEU A 294 -91.44 45.33 66.54
CA LEU A 294 -92.89 45.56 66.67
C LEU A 294 -93.44 45.07 68.00
N ARG A 295 -93.01 43.90 68.48
CA ARG A 295 -93.41 43.36 69.79
C ARG A 295 -92.90 44.25 70.93
N LYS A 296 -91.64 44.68 70.92
CA LYS A 296 -91.11 45.66 71.89
C LYS A 296 -91.89 46.97 71.88
N LYS A 297 -92.25 47.49 70.70
CA LYS A 297 -93.13 48.67 70.57
C LYS A 297 -94.52 48.40 71.14
N SER A 298 -95.12 47.25 70.85
CA SER A 298 -96.43 46.84 71.39
C SER A 298 -96.41 46.67 72.90
N GLU A 299 -95.37 46.05 73.47
CA GLU A 299 -95.20 45.90 74.93
C GLU A 299 -94.98 47.26 75.62
N ASN A 300 -94.31 48.21 74.97
CA ASN A 300 -94.23 49.60 75.45
C ASN A 300 -95.59 50.32 75.38
N VAL A 301 -96.37 50.13 74.31
CA VAL A 301 -97.74 50.69 74.20
C VAL A 301 -98.67 50.07 75.24
N ILE A 302 -98.59 48.75 75.46
CA ILE A 302 -99.39 48.05 76.47
C ILE A 302 -99.02 48.53 77.88
N LYS A 303 -97.74 48.76 78.19
CA LYS A 303 -97.33 49.42 79.44
C LYS A 303 -97.91 50.84 79.57
N CYS A 304 -97.93 51.61 78.48
CA CYS A 304 -98.52 52.95 78.47
C CYS A 304 -100.05 52.92 78.72
N CYS A 305 -100.77 51.98 78.10
CA CYS A 305 -102.20 51.77 78.33
C CYS A 305 -102.53 51.18 79.71
N HIS A 306 -101.66 50.34 80.28
CA HIS A 306 -101.85 49.78 81.62
C HIS A 306 -101.78 50.87 82.70
N ASN A 307 -100.86 51.83 82.54
CA ASN A 307 -100.77 53.03 83.40
C ASN A 307 -101.98 53.99 83.30
N LEU A 308 -102.91 53.78 82.34
CA LEU A 308 -104.07 54.66 82.13
C LEU A 308 -105.40 54.08 82.65
N ASN A 309 -105.45 52.79 82.99
CA ASN A 309 -106.71 52.07 83.27
C ASN A 309 -106.76 51.42 84.68
N GLN A 310 -106.15 52.05 85.68
CA GLN A 310 -106.46 51.78 87.09
C GLN A 310 -106.67 53.09 87.85
N TYR A 311 -107.93 53.53 87.91
CA TYR A 311 -108.41 54.48 88.90
C TYR A 311 -109.88 54.15 89.21
N ASP A 312 -110.15 53.74 90.43
CA ASP A 312 -111.48 53.66 91.05
C ASP A 312 -111.35 54.31 92.44
N GLY A 313 -112.43 54.88 92.98
CA GLY A 313 -112.30 55.76 94.14
C GLY A 313 -113.59 56.00 94.93
N LYS A 314 -113.50 55.73 96.23
CA LYS A 314 -114.31 56.31 97.30
C LYS A 314 -113.45 56.50 98.55
N ASP A 315 -113.80 57.52 99.33
CA ASP A 315 -113.34 57.83 100.70
C ASP A 315 -111.83 58.01 100.94
N THR A 316 -111.31 59.18 101.35
CA THR A 316 -111.90 60.52 101.58
C THR A 316 -110.80 61.59 101.30
N SER A 317 -111.00 62.92 101.30
CA SER A 317 -112.17 63.77 101.58
C SER A 317 -112.10 65.09 100.79
N LEU A 318 -113.26 65.67 100.44
CA LEU A 318 -113.45 67.11 100.22
C LEU A 318 -114.96 67.42 100.18
N GLU A 319 -115.34 68.64 100.52
CA GLU A 319 -116.73 69.07 100.72
C GLU A 319 -116.98 70.40 99.98
N LEU A 320 -118.18 70.58 99.39
CA LEU A 320 -118.72 71.87 98.87
C LEU A 320 -117.97 72.46 97.62
N ASN A 321 -118.57 73.21 96.68
CA ASN A 321 -119.98 73.44 96.33
C ASN A 321 -120.09 73.99 94.88
N ASN A 322 -121.17 73.66 94.17
CA ASN A 322 -121.78 74.43 93.04
C ASN A 322 -120.89 75.02 91.90
N LYS A 323 -120.84 74.38 90.70
CA LYS A 323 -121.48 74.88 89.44
C LYS A 323 -121.19 74.05 88.16
N HIS A 324 -121.98 74.34 87.11
CA HIS A 324 -122.06 73.68 85.78
C HIS A 324 -120.92 74.02 84.80
N ILE A 325 -120.82 73.21 83.71
CA ILE A 325 -120.84 73.55 82.25
C ILE A 325 -120.44 72.26 81.47
N LEU A 326 -121.25 71.60 80.61
CA LEU A 326 -121.81 71.94 79.26
C LEU A 326 -120.68 72.11 78.20
N ILE A 327 -120.65 71.51 76.99
CA ILE A 327 -121.59 71.50 75.84
C ILE A 327 -121.23 70.27 74.95
N VAL A 328 -122.16 69.36 74.62
CA VAL A 328 -122.93 69.19 73.34
C VAL A 328 -122.09 69.15 72.04
N GLY A 329 -122.30 68.12 71.20
CA GLY A 329 -121.72 67.99 69.86
C GLY A 329 -121.79 66.57 69.32
#